data_AF-A0A418SCF0-F1
#
_entry.id   AF-A0A418SCF0-F1
#
_cell.length_a   1.000
_cell.length_b   1.000
_cell.length_c   1.000
_cell.angle_alpha   90.00
_cell.angle_beta   90.00
_cell.angle_gamma   90.00
#
_symmetry.space_group_name_H-M   'P 1'
#
loop_
_entity.id
_entity.type
_entity.pdbx_description
1 polymer ?
#
loop_
_entity_poly.entity_id
_entity_poly.type
_entity_poly.pdbx_seq_one_letter_code
_entity_poly.pdbx_strand_id
1 'polypeptide(L)'
;MTDTIDFSLDLKGSRLKTVPFRVLDSLDELPDTSGLYVLMGGQPGNSPKALAFGYVPTDLSRHLVQQPEFAAAIREGLSFVAIADPLPGADPHLLVDRLGSIHHAPINALRAAMRDIDDAQLAPGSAFIAPLAAE
;
A
#
# COMPACT_ATOMS: atom_id res chain seq x y z
N MET A 1 12.90 15.72 17.48
CA MET A 1 12.21 14.52 18.02
C MET A 1 11.54 13.87 16.83
N THR A 2 11.92 12.66 16.45
CA THR A 2 11.30 11.97 15.31
C THR A 2 10.03 11.28 15.81
N ASP A 3 8.87 11.75 15.36
CA ASP A 3 7.59 11.16 15.72
C ASP A 3 7.50 9.75 15.10
N THR A 4 6.99 8.77 15.86
CA THR A 4 6.89 7.38 15.40
C THR A 4 5.48 6.89 15.67
N ILE A 5 4.83 6.38 14.62
CA ILE A 5 3.46 5.88 14.65
C ILE A 5 3.51 4.36 14.58
N ASP A 6 3.00 3.69 15.60
CA ASP A 6 2.89 2.25 15.61
C ASP A 6 1.60 1.78 14.93
N PHE A 7 1.75 1.02 13.84
CA PHE A 7 0.63 0.39 13.15
C PHE A 7 0.53 -1.07 13.57
N SER A 8 -0.61 -1.42 14.16
CA SER A 8 -0.92 -2.79 14.53
C SER A 8 -1.25 -3.63 13.30
N LEU A 9 -0.61 -4.79 13.20
CA LEU A 9 -0.85 -5.79 12.17
C LEU A 9 -1.37 -7.09 12.81
N ASP A 10 -2.54 -7.53 12.38
CA ASP A 10 -3.06 -8.86 12.70
C ASP A 10 -2.58 -9.88 11.65
N LEU A 11 -1.58 -10.67 12.05
CA LEU A 11 -1.14 -11.82 11.27
C LEU A 11 -2.00 -13.02 11.67
N LYS A 12 -3.17 -13.19 11.05
CA LYS A 12 -4.07 -14.37 11.12
C LYS A 12 -3.34 -15.65 11.60
N GLY A 13 -3.39 -15.92 12.92
CA GLY A 13 -2.77 -17.09 13.57
C GLY A 13 -1.48 -16.88 14.37
N SER A 14 -0.88 -15.69 14.42
CA SER A 14 0.32 -15.42 15.22
C SER A 14 0.39 -13.95 15.63
N ARG A 15 0.50 -13.71 16.94
CA ARG A 15 0.80 -12.47 17.66
C ARG A 15 0.61 -11.16 16.87
N LEU A 16 -0.32 -10.32 17.34
CA LEU A 16 -0.37 -8.88 17.03
C LEU A 16 1.05 -8.32 16.95
N LYS A 17 1.45 -7.92 15.74
CA LYS A 17 2.79 -7.40 15.49
C LYS A 17 2.65 -5.93 15.17
N THR A 18 3.27 -5.10 15.99
CA THR A 18 3.26 -3.65 15.78
C THR A 18 4.45 -3.28 14.93
N VAL A 19 4.20 -2.55 13.85
CA VAL A 19 5.23 -2.04 12.95
C VAL A 19 5.42 -0.56 13.26
N PRO A 20 6.58 -0.14 13.81
CA PRO A 20 6.83 1.27 14.08
C PRO A 20 7.18 2.00 12.77
N PHE A 21 6.32 2.93 12.36
CA PHE A 21 6.56 3.82 11.24
C PHE A 21 7.12 5.15 11.74
N ARG A 22 8.33 5.49 11.34
CA ARG A 22 8.96 6.77 11.60
C ARG A 22 8.37 7.83 10.69
N VAL A 23 7.76 8.86 11.26
CA VAL A 23 7.27 10.04 10.53
C VAL A 23 8.46 10.85 10.05
N LEU A 24 8.42 11.23 8.78
CA LEU A 24 9.42 12.08 8.15
C LEU A 24 8.84 13.48 8.00
N ASP A 25 9.64 14.48 8.36
CA ASP A 25 9.27 15.88 8.18
C ASP A 25 9.47 16.30 6.71
N SER A 26 10.44 15.68 6.05
CA SER A 26 10.79 15.94 4.65
C SER A 26 11.15 14.66 3.89
N LEU A 27 10.88 14.65 2.58
CA LEU A 27 11.23 13.53 1.68
C LEU A 27 12.76 13.33 1.56
N ASP A 28 13.56 14.32 1.93
CA ASP A 28 15.04 14.23 1.97
C ASP A 28 15.54 13.24 3.05
N GLU A 29 14.72 12.97 4.08
CA GLU A 29 15.05 12.00 5.13
C GLU A 29 14.69 10.55 4.75
N LEU A 30 14.21 10.32 3.52
CA LEU A 30 13.92 8.97 3.03
C LEU A 30 15.23 8.21 2.84
N PRO A 31 15.35 6.98 3.37
CA PRO A 31 16.53 6.17 3.15
C PRO A 31 16.60 5.67 1.71
N ASP A 32 17.82 5.60 1.18
CA ASP A 32 18.13 4.94 -0.10
C ASP A 32 18.21 3.40 0.05
N THR A 33 17.27 2.83 0.81
CA THR A 33 17.19 1.39 1.09
C THR A 33 15.78 0.86 0.87
N SER A 34 15.63 -0.46 0.92
CA SER A 34 14.32 -1.10 0.93
C SER A 34 13.52 -0.70 2.17
N GLY A 35 12.24 -0.38 2.01
CA GLY A 35 11.41 0.08 3.13
C GLY A 35 9.91 0.01 2.85
N LEU A 36 9.15 -0.08 3.93
CA LEU A 36 7.71 0.12 3.95
C LEU A 36 7.44 1.62 4.09
N TYR A 37 6.41 2.13 3.42
CA TYR A 37 5.94 3.50 3.59
C TYR A 37 4.43 3.53 3.81
N VAL A 38 4.00 4.53 4.56
CA VAL A 38 2.60 4.90 4.72
C VAL A 38 2.44 6.38 4.39
N LEU A 39 1.42 6.66 3.58
CA LEU A 39 1.04 8.00 3.19
C LEU A 39 -0.11 8.42 4.09
N MET A 40 0.12 9.43 4.92
CA MET A 40 -0.88 9.94 5.87
C MET A 40 -1.44 11.26 5.35
N GLY A 41 -2.76 11.39 5.37
CA GLY A 41 -3.41 12.60 4.91
C GLY A 41 -4.90 12.61 5.22
N GLY A 42 -5.56 13.68 4.83
CA GLY A 42 -6.97 13.87 5.11
C GLY A 42 -7.41 15.31 4.88
N GLN A 43 -8.72 15.51 4.88
CA GLN A 43 -9.29 16.85 4.71
C GLN A 43 -8.86 17.78 5.86
N PRO A 44 -8.60 19.06 5.56
CA PRO A 44 -8.25 20.05 6.58
C PRO A 44 -9.34 20.12 7.65
N GLY A 45 -8.95 19.88 8.91
CA GLY A 45 -9.86 19.83 10.05
C GLY A 45 -10.21 18.42 10.55
N ASN A 46 -9.78 17.37 9.86
CA ASN A 46 -9.91 15.99 10.34
C ASN A 46 -8.56 15.42 10.80
N SER A 47 -8.60 14.36 11.63
CA SER A 47 -7.36 13.67 12.03
C SER A 47 -6.71 12.99 10.82
N PRO A 48 -5.38 13.09 10.64
CA PRO A 48 -4.68 12.46 9.53
C PRO A 48 -4.87 10.95 9.60
N LYS A 49 -5.32 10.36 8.50
CA LYS A 49 -5.55 8.91 8.37
C LYS A 49 -4.59 8.32 7.34
N ALA A 50 -4.38 7.01 7.43
CA ALA A 50 -3.60 6.30 6.42
C ALA A 50 -4.37 6.29 5.10
N LEU A 51 -3.79 6.93 4.08
CA LEU A 51 -4.32 6.98 2.72
C LEU A 51 -3.87 5.77 1.91
N ALA A 52 -2.57 5.44 2.01
CA ALA A 52 -1.99 4.29 1.34
C ALA A 52 -0.83 3.68 2.14
N PHE A 53 -0.62 2.37 1.97
CA PHE A 53 0.57 1.65 2.41
C PHE A 53 1.24 1.00 1.20
N GLY A 54 2.56 1.09 1.14
CA GLY A 54 3.32 0.45 0.09
C GLY A 54 4.74 0.08 0.51
N TYR A 55 5.43 -0.57 -0.41
CA TYR A 55 6.77 -1.12 -0.19
C TYR A 55 7.66 -0.82 -1.39
N VAL A 56 8.88 -0.39 -1.11
CA VAL A 56 9.94 -0.22 -2.11
C VAL A 56 11.09 -1.18 -1.81
N PRO A 57 11.56 -1.97 -2.79
CA PRO A 57 12.59 -2.99 -2.56
C PRO A 57 14.04 -2.51 -2.63
N THR A 58 14.34 -1.33 -3.18
CA THR A 58 15.75 -0.92 -3.40
C THR A 58 16.01 0.52 -2.96
N ASP A 59 15.25 1.48 -3.50
CA ASP A 59 15.51 2.91 -3.29
C ASP A 59 14.23 3.65 -2.94
N LEU A 60 13.91 3.73 -1.65
CA LEU A 60 12.65 4.33 -1.21
C LEU A 60 12.58 5.83 -1.53
N SER A 61 13.67 6.58 -1.33
CA SER A 61 13.80 8.00 -1.70
C SER A 61 13.39 8.28 -3.15
N ARG A 62 13.91 7.48 -4.08
CA ARG A 62 13.75 7.70 -5.52
C ARG A 62 12.46 7.11 -6.09
N HIS A 63 12.03 5.96 -5.58
CA HIS A 63 10.88 5.24 -6.15
C HIS A 63 9.56 5.63 -5.51
N LEU A 64 9.54 6.16 -4.28
CA LEU A 64 8.30 6.54 -3.60
C LEU A 64 7.53 7.61 -4.38
N VAL A 65 8.22 8.65 -4.86
CA VAL A 65 7.60 9.72 -5.66
C VAL A 65 7.11 9.24 -7.04
N GLN A 66 7.58 8.08 -7.50
CA GLN A 66 7.14 7.45 -8.75
C GLN A 66 5.94 6.52 -8.53
N GLN A 67 5.55 6.24 -7.29
CA GLN A 67 4.42 5.36 -7.02
C GLN A 67 3.10 6.06 -7.36
N PRO A 68 2.17 5.36 -8.03
CA PRO A 68 0.85 5.93 -8.33
C PRO A 68 0.08 6.30 -7.06
N GLU A 69 0.35 5.60 -5.96
CA GLU A 69 -0.24 5.85 -4.64
C GLU A 69 0.19 7.20 -4.07
N PHE A 70 1.42 7.63 -4.36
CA PHE A 70 1.93 8.93 -3.94
C PHE A 70 1.15 10.05 -4.64
N ALA A 71 0.99 9.96 -5.96
CA ALA A 71 0.18 10.92 -6.71
C ALA A 71 -1.28 10.94 -6.25
N ALA A 72 -1.86 9.78 -5.93
CA ALA A 72 -3.21 9.69 -5.38
C ALA A 72 -3.33 10.31 -3.99
N ALA A 73 -2.34 10.10 -3.11
CA ALA A 73 -2.34 10.68 -1.77
C ALA A 73 -2.22 12.20 -1.81
N ILE A 74 -1.40 12.77 -2.70
CA ILE A 74 -1.31 14.23 -2.91
C ILE A 74 -2.68 14.80 -3.28
N ARG A 75 -3.45 14.12 -4.13
CA ARG A 75 -4.80 14.54 -4.55
C ARG A 75 -5.82 14.47 -3.41
N GLU A 76 -5.67 13.52 -2.49
CA GLU A 76 -6.51 13.37 -1.30
C GLU A 76 -6.15 14.32 -0.15
N GLY A 77 -5.03 15.06 -0.27
CA GLY A 77 -4.52 15.92 0.80
C GLY A 77 -3.50 15.21 1.68
N LEU A 78 -2.42 14.71 1.08
CA LEU A 78 -1.25 14.19 1.80
C LEU A 78 -0.77 15.24 2.81
N SER A 79 -0.62 14.80 4.06
CA SER A 79 -0.14 15.64 5.14
C SER A 79 1.31 15.32 5.48
N PHE A 80 1.66 14.03 5.62
CA PHE A 80 3.03 13.59 5.89
C PHE A 80 3.24 12.13 5.46
N VAL A 81 4.50 11.72 5.41
CA VAL A 81 4.92 10.37 5.05
C VAL A 81 5.57 9.73 6.27
N ALA A 82 5.30 8.47 6.52
CA ALA A 82 6.03 7.71 7.51
C ALA A 82 6.59 6.42 6.89
N ILE A 83 7.73 5.98 7.37
CA ILE A 83 8.47 4.82 6.83
C ILE A 83 8.76 3.79 7.92
N ALA A 84 8.82 2.53 7.54
CA ALA A 84 9.21 1.45 8.44
C ALA A 84 10.19 0.50 7.76
N ASP A 85 11.03 -0.13 8.56
CA ASP A 85 11.95 -1.17 8.09
C ASP A 85 11.17 -2.45 7.75
N PRO A 86 11.49 -3.15 6.65
CA PRO A 86 10.83 -4.40 6.32
C PRO A 86 11.14 -5.46 7.37
N LEU A 87 10.13 -6.20 7.82
CA LEU A 87 10.34 -7.21 8.84
C LEU A 87 11.10 -8.42 8.27
N PRO A 88 12.23 -8.82 8.87
CA PRO A 88 13.03 -9.94 8.38
C PRO A 88 12.22 -11.24 8.44
N GLY A 89 12.15 -11.96 7.32
CA GLY A 89 11.42 -13.22 7.18
C GLY A 89 9.92 -13.09 6.95
N ALA A 90 9.40 -11.88 6.69
CA ALA A 90 8.01 -11.66 6.28
C ALA A 90 7.97 -10.99 4.90
N ASP A 91 7.05 -11.43 4.04
CA ASP A 91 6.85 -10.82 2.72
C ASP A 91 6.31 -9.39 2.84
N PRO A 92 7.10 -8.36 2.47
CA PRO A 92 6.70 -6.97 2.66
C PRO A 92 5.47 -6.59 1.83
N HIS A 93 5.28 -7.21 0.67
CA HIS A 93 4.08 -7.06 -0.14
C HIS A 93 2.81 -7.57 0.56
N LEU A 94 2.89 -8.67 1.30
CA LEU A 94 1.77 -9.18 2.10
C LEU A 94 1.53 -8.30 3.34
N LEU A 95 2.57 -7.73 3.93
CA LEU A 95 2.44 -6.81 5.06
C LEU A 95 1.68 -5.55 4.67
N VAL A 96 2.01 -4.92 3.54
CA VAL A 96 1.33 -3.69 3.08
C VAL A 96 -0.11 -3.93 2.66
N ASP A 97 -0.39 -5.09 2.05
CA ASP A 97 -1.76 -5.49 1.68
C ASP A 97 -2.63 -5.66 2.92
N ARG A 98 -2.11 -6.33 3.96
CA ARG A 98 -2.81 -6.48 5.23
C ARG A 98 -2.94 -5.17 5.99
N LEU A 99 -1.89 -4.35 6.06
CA LEU A 99 -1.95 -3.02 6.68
C LEU A 99 -3.01 -2.15 5.99
N GLY A 100 -2.99 -2.11 4.67
CA GLY A 100 -3.99 -1.39 3.88
C GLY A 100 -5.40 -1.89 4.13
N SER A 101 -5.61 -3.20 4.23
CA SER A 101 -6.90 -3.80 4.54
C SER A 101 -7.38 -3.50 5.97
N ILE A 102 -6.50 -3.67 6.97
CA ILE A 102 -6.84 -3.48 8.40
C ILE A 102 -7.14 -2.01 8.71
N HIS A 103 -6.37 -1.09 8.14
CA HIS A 103 -6.51 0.35 8.37
C HIS A 103 -7.44 1.02 7.35
N HIS A 104 -8.12 0.25 6.50
CA HIS A 104 -9.06 0.72 5.49
C HIS A 104 -8.47 1.86 4.63
N ALA A 105 -7.23 1.69 4.19
CA ALA A 105 -6.55 2.69 3.37
C ALA A 105 -7.25 2.81 2.01
N PRO A 106 -7.85 3.97 1.68
CA PRO A 106 -8.70 4.13 0.51
C PRO A 106 -7.96 3.87 -0.82
N ILE A 107 -6.68 4.20 -0.90
CA ILE A 107 -5.87 4.02 -2.12
C ILE A 107 -5.55 2.54 -2.32
N ASN A 108 -5.22 1.80 -1.25
CA ASN A 108 -5.01 0.35 -1.32
C ASN A 108 -6.30 -0.37 -1.70
N ALA A 109 -7.44 0.03 -1.11
CA ALA A 109 -8.74 -0.53 -1.43
C ALA A 109 -9.13 -0.28 -2.90
N LEU A 110 -8.92 0.94 -3.41
CA LEU A 110 -9.14 1.28 -4.81
C LEU A 110 -8.27 0.43 -5.73
N ARG A 111 -6.98 0.28 -5.40
CA ARG A 111 -6.04 -0.52 -6.18
C ARG A 111 -6.41 -2.01 -6.17
N ALA A 112 -6.82 -2.54 -5.02
CA ALA A 112 -7.32 -3.90 -4.91
C ALA A 112 -8.58 -4.11 -5.76
N ALA A 113 -9.53 -3.18 -5.71
CA ALA A 113 -10.74 -3.21 -6.52
C ALA A 113 -10.43 -3.11 -8.03
N MET A 114 -9.49 -2.23 -8.42
CA MET A 114 -9.06 -2.12 -9.83
C MET A 114 -8.38 -3.40 -10.31
N ARG A 115 -7.58 -4.05 -9.44
CA ARG A 115 -6.93 -5.32 -9.76
C ARG A 115 -7.95 -6.46 -9.91
N ASP A 116 -8.99 -6.49 -9.06
CA ASP A 116 -10.09 -7.46 -9.16
C ASP A 116 -10.87 -7.27 -10.48
N ILE A 117 -11.12 -6.02 -10.88
CA ILE A 117 -11.74 -5.70 -12.17
C ILE A 117 -10.84 -6.13 -13.35
N ASP A 118 -9.53 -5.88 -13.27
CA ASP A 118 -8.57 -6.30 -14.30
C ASP A 118 -8.52 -7.84 -14.42
N ASP A 119 -8.45 -8.56 -13.30
CA ASP A 119 -8.45 -10.04 -13.26
C ASP A 119 -9.77 -10.62 -13.83
N ALA A 120 -10.91 -10.05 -13.44
CA ALA A 120 -12.22 -10.42 -13.97
C ALA A 120 -12.35 -10.12 -15.47
N GLN A 121 -11.68 -9.08 -15.97
CA GLN A 121 -11.65 -8.73 -17.40
C GLN A 121 -10.54 -9.45 -18.18
N LEU A 122 -9.53 -10.02 -17.53
CA LEU A 122 -8.51 -10.90 -18.13
C LEU A 122 -8.97 -12.36 -18.21
N ALA A 123 -10.12 -12.68 -17.61
CA ALA A 123 -10.86 -13.91 -17.83
C ALA A 123 -11.92 -13.86 -18.97
N PRO A 124 -11.61 -13.50 -20.23
CA PRO A 124 -12.46 -13.84 -21.36
C PRO A 124 -11.74 -14.84 -22.27
N GLY A 125 -12.04 -16.14 -22.13
CA GLY A 125 -11.55 -17.11 -23.12
C GLY A 125 -11.49 -18.58 -22.76
N SER A 126 -12.52 -19.14 -22.12
CA SER A 126 -12.74 -20.60 -22.19
C SER A 126 -14.19 -20.92 -22.57
N ALA A 127 -14.71 -20.18 -23.55
CA ALA A 127 -15.81 -20.64 -24.37
C ALA A 127 -15.20 -21.20 -25.65
N PHE A 128 -14.81 -22.48 -25.61
CA PHE A 128 -14.57 -23.25 -26.82
C PHE A 128 -15.87 -23.26 -27.62
N ILE A 129 -15.94 -22.41 -28.65
CA ILE A 129 -16.98 -22.48 -29.68
C ILE A 129 -16.72 -23.78 -30.43
N ALA A 130 -17.49 -24.83 -30.12
CA ALA A 130 -17.53 -26.03 -30.93
C ALA A 130 -18.07 -25.65 -32.33
N PRO A 131 -17.40 -26.02 -33.42
CA PRO A 131 -17.93 -25.78 -34.75
C PRO A 131 -19.21 -26.61 -34.94
N LEU A 132 -20.27 -25.90 -35.31
CA LEU A 132 -21.55 -26.39 -35.79
C LEU A 132 -21.35 -27.48 -36.86
N ALA A 133 -21.57 -28.75 -36.49
CA ALA A 133 -21.70 -29.84 -37.45
C ALA A 133 -23.08 -29.70 -38.13
N ALA A 134 -23.05 -29.41 -39.43
CA ALA A 134 -24.21 -29.43 -40.30
C ALA A 134 -24.46 -30.88 -40.77
N GLU A 135 -25.69 -31.35 -40.60
CA GLU A 135 -26.30 -32.47 -41.34
C GLU A 135 -27.70 -32.06 -41.79
#